data_AF-B7Q7K0-F1
#
_entry.id   AF-B7Q7K0-F1
#
_cell.length_a   1.000
_cell.length_b   1.000
_cell.length_c   1.000
_cell.angle_alpha   90.00
_cell.angle_beta   90.00
_cell.angle_gamma   90.00
#
_symmetry.space_group_name_H-M   'P 1'
#
loop_
_entity.id
_entity.type
_entity.pdbx_description
1 polymer ?
#
loop_
_entity_poly.entity_id
_entity_poly.type
_entity_poly.pdbx_seq_one_letter_code
_entity_poly.pdbx_strand_id
1 'polypeptide(L)'
;MAASEFVASRGIELSRRLLSQTSFEQQIDDIERILRSSAPGIVRSEDSSLYCHFIAALLDSLSASALKNRDEEELYDATILRGSPEDVFVVLATAFQRCDKSYKRDKLVGLLDKFLRGRYLEELLKRRCSRHLKTTDEVSWAMLETLLVSLPERLANINKRDVPKTLTTEAYFATVIDGMLHAFDYAAEHLSKGVDVHVTFLSRLLGRICLVGQSGQIANLLLPELVRRCVDDFLFRRVCCKVITTVPDNSIESVVTTLLTALEDFAQVDWFLADSVSTSSKLKYTLTVKLPLVRTFSNDKILRNLIGYLASSDRRREMFLDLTKELLSVWGDKTFIKHQNKTVPILHKGLALAEEEPG
;
A
#
# COMPACT_ATOMS: atom_id res chain seq x y z
N MET A 1 32.01 7.08 -5.09
CA MET A 1 32.00 8.54 -5.36
C MET A 1 32.26 8.86 -6.82
N ALA A 2 33.38 8.44 -7.43
CA ALA A 2 33.72 8.76 -8.83
C ALA A 2 32.63 8.40 -9.87
N ALA A 3 31.96 7.24 -9.75
CA ALA A 3 30.89 6.84 -10.66
C ALA A 3 29.63 7.73 -10.55
N SER A 4 29.31 8.23 -9.37
CA SER A 4 28.12 9.08 -9.13
C SER A 4 28.33 10.50 -9.66
N GLU A 5 29.57 10.98 -9.58
CA GLU A 5 30.00 12.27 -10.13
C GLU A 5 30.07 12.23 -11.66
N PHE A 6 30.58 11.14 -12.23
CA PHE A 6 30.58 10.90 -13.68
C PHE A 6 29.17 10.90 -14.29
N VAL A 7 28.23 10.20 -13.67
CA VAL A 7 26.81 10.19 -14.10
C VAL A 7 26.19 11.59 -13.97
N ALA A 8 26.54 12.35 -12.92
CA ALA A 8 26.06 13.73 -12.78
C ALA A 8 26.54 14.62 -13.92
N SER A 9 27.86 14.63 -14.21
CA SER A 9 28.45 15.49 -15.24
C SER A 9 27.92 15.19 -16.64
N ARG A 10 27.88 13.91 -17.05
CA ARG A 10 27.34 13.55 -18.37
C ARG A 10 25.82 13.74 -18.42
N GLY A 11 25.12 13.45 -17.32
CA GLY A 11 23.67 13.64 -17.24
C GLY A 11 23.28 15.09 -17.45
N ILE A 12 24.02 16.02 -16.84
CA ILE A 12 23.88 17.47 -17.05
C ILE A 12 24.06 17.84 -18.53
N GLU A 13 25.12 17.37 -19.18
CA GLU A 13 25.38 17.65 -20.59
C GLU A 13 24.23 17.16 -21.50
N LEU A 14 23.76 15.95 -21.25
CA LEU A 14 22.62 15.38 -21.96
C LEU A 14 21.35 16.21 -21.73
N SER A 15 21.06 16.58 -20.48
CA SER A 15 19.91 17.40 -20.14
C SER A 15 19.96 18.78 -20.80
N ARG A 16 21.12 19.44 -20.83
CA ARG A 16 21.31 20.71 -21.55
C ARG A 16 20.95 20.57 -23.02
N ARG A 17 21.40 19.49 -23.68
CA ARG A 17 21.10 19.24 -25.09
C ARG A 17 19.61 19.01 -25.35
N LEU A 18 18.93 18.29 -24.45
CA LEU A 18 17.51 18.00 -24.60
C LEU A 18 16.64 19.23 -24.32
N LEU A 19 17.09 20.11 -23.43
CA LEU A 19 16.36 21.29 -22.99
C LEU A 19 16.75 22.59 -23.72
N SER A 20 17.71 22.57 -24.65
CA SER A 20 18.25 23.76 -25.33
C SER A 20 17.23 24.54 -26.19
N GLN A 21 16.00 24.04 -26.32
CA GLN A 21 14.89 24.72 -27.01
C GLN A 21 13.75 25.13 -26.07
N THR A 22 13.91 24.92 -24.76
CA THR A 22 12.89 25.21 -23.74
C THR A 22 13.27 26.41 -22.88
N SER A 23 12.29 27.08 -22.26
CA SER A 23 12.49 28.23 -21.37
C SER A 23 13.26 27.91 -20.07
N PHE A 24 13.84 26.72 -19.97
CA PHE A 24 14.51 26.18 -18.79
C PHE A 24 15.97 26.61 -18.65
N GLU A 25 16.54 27.35 -19.61
CA GLU A 25 17.94 27.81 -19.56
C GLU A 25 18.28 28.56 -18.27
N GLN A 26 17.33 29.32 -17.72
CA GLN A 26 17.51 30.08 -16.46
C GLN A 26 17.54 29.20 -15.21
N GLN A 27 17.08 27.95 -15.28
CA GLN A 27 17.03 26.99 -14.16
C GLN A 27 18.11 25.90 -14.26
N ILE A 28 18.96 25.93 -15.30
CA ILE A 28 20.02 24.94 -15.53
C ILE A 28 21.03 24.94 -14.37
N ASP A 29 21.40 26.10 -13.84
CA ASP A 29 22.36 26.18 -12.73
C ASP A 29 21.82 25.54 -11.43
N ASP A 30 20.52 25.67 -11.18
CA ASP A 30 19.83 24.98 -10.08
C ASP A 30 19.76 23.46 -10.31
N ILE A 31 19.53 23.03 -11.55
CA ILE A 31 19.54 21.61 -11.93
C ILE A 31 20.94 21.01 -11.73
N GLU A 32 21.99 21.73 -12.12
CA GLU A 32 23.37 21.30 -11.88
C GLU A 32 23.69 21.21 -10.40
N ARG A 33 23.25 22.21 -9.61
CA ARG A 33 23.36 22.18 -8.15
C ARG A 33 22.68 20.93 -7.59
N ILE A 34 21.48 20.59 -8.04
CA ILE A 34 20.74 19.41 -7.54
C ILE A 34 21.43 18.10 -7.95
N LEU A 35 21.83 17.95 -9.21
CA LEU A 35 22.49 16.75 -9.73
C LEU A 35 23.87 16.52 -9.11
N ARG A 36 24.62 17.59 -8.79
CA ARG A 36 25.94 17.52 -8.15
C ARG A 36 25.87 17.34 -6.63
N SER A 37 24.87 17.92 -5.97
CA SER A 37 24.73 17.86 -4.49
C SER A 37 24.11 16.56 -3.99
N SER A 38 23.31 15.87 -4.81
CA SER A 38 22.52 14.72 -4.36
C SER A 38 23.26 13.41 -4.60
N ALA A 39 23.58 12.68 -3.52
CA ALA A 39 23.69 11.23 -3.59
C ALA A 39 22.30 10.63 -3.98
N PRO A 40 22.23 9.43 -4.59
CA PRO A 40 20.95 8.84 -5.00
C PRO A 40 19.91 8.90 -3.87
N GLY A 41 18.77 9.56 -4.13
CA GLY A 41 17.68 9.68 -3.17
C GLY A 41 17.79 10.82 -2.15
N ILE A 42 18.84 11.64 -2.10
CA ILE A 42 18.93 12.77 -1.15
C ILE A 42 18.75 14.10 -1.89
N VAL A 43 17.55 14.34 -2.45
CA VAL A 43 17.13 15.69 -2.86
C VAL A 43 16.53 16.37 -1.63
N ARG A 44 17.01 17.56 -1.28
CA ARG A 44 16.46 18.35 -0.16
C ARG A 44 15.01 18.72 -0.45
N SER A 45 14.15 18.77 0.58
CA SER A 45 12.73 19.12 0.44
C SER A 45 12.49 20.46 -0.26
N GLU A 46 13.42 21.40 -0.17
CA GLU A 46 13.36 22.73 -0.82
C GLU A 46 13.62 22.65 -2.33
N ASP A 47 14.38 21.66 -2.78
CA ASP A 47 14.76 21.46 -4.19
C ASP A 47 13.84 20.45 -4.91
N SER A 48 12.94 19.79 -4.17
CA SER A 48 11.99 18.77 -4.68
C SER A 48 11.08 19.32 -5.79
N SER A 49 10.53 20.52 -5.61
CA SER A 49 9.66 21.14 -6.61
C SER A 49 10.43 21.45 -7.90
N LEU A 50 11.62 22.03 -7.81
CA LEU A 50 12.47 22.33 -8.96
C LEU A 50 12.86 21.05 -9.71
N TYR A 51 13.22 20.00 -8.97
CA TYR A 51 13.56 18.72 -9.58
C TYR A 51 12.36 18.04 -10.27
N CYS A 52 11.15 18.13 -9.69
CA CYS A 52 9.93 17.66 -10.35
C CYS A 52 9.68 18.37 -11.69
N HIS A 53 9.80 19.71 -11.72
CA HIS A 53 9.62 20.49 -12.95
C HIS A 53 10.70 20.13 -13.99
N PHE A 54 11.94 19.92 -13.54
CA PHE A 54 13.03 19.46 -14.40
C PHE A 54 12.75 18.08 -15.03
N ILE A 55 12.32 17.09 -14.26
CA ILE A 55 11.96 15.77 -14.82
C ILE A 55 10.81 15.92 -15.80
N ALA A 56 9.78 16.69 -15.45
CA ALA A 56 8.64 16.91 -16.34
C ALA A 56 9.08 17.52 -17.67
N ALA A 57 9.94 18.55 -17.65
CA ALA A 57 10.51 19.15 -18.85
C ALA A 57 11.34 18.16 -19.68
N LEU A 58 12.18 17.34 -19.04
CA LEU A 58 12.93 16.29 -19.73
C LEU A 58 12.01 15.27 -20.41
N LEU A 59 10.92 14.88 -19.76
CA LEU A 59 9.92 13.98 -20.34
C LEU A 59 9.16 14.64 -21.49
N ASP A 60 8.89 15.94 -21.41
CA ASP A 60 8.20 16.71 -22.45
C ASP A 60 9.08 16.96 -23.68
N SER A 61 10.39 17.09 -23.50
CA SER A 61 11.37 17.20 -24.59
C SER A 61 11.66 15.88 -25.33
N LEU A 62 11.17 14.75 -24.82
CA LEU A 62 11.53 13.44 -25.33
C LEU A 62 10.85 13.13 -26.67
N SER A 63 11.67 12.82 -27.68
CA SER A 63 11.23 12.36 -29.00
C SER A 63 11.98 11.08 -29.41
N ALA A 64 11.50 10.39 -30.44
CA ALA A 64 12.10 9.12 -30.89
C ALA A 64 13.57 9.25 -31.35
N SER A 65 14.03 10.47 -31.68
CA SER A 65 15.41 10.76 -32.10
C SER A 65 16.22 11.51 -31.04
N ALA A 66 15.62 11.80 -29.88
CA ALA A 66 16.25 12.60 -28.82
C ALA A 66 17.45 11.88 -28.17
N LEU A 67 17.39 10.55 -28.08
CA LEU A 67 18.42 9.69 -27.51
C LEU A 67 19.05 8.87 -28.65
N LYS A 68 20.36 9.02 -28.85
CA LYS A 68 21.06 8.51 -30.06
C LYS A 68 21.57 7.09 -29.92
N ASN A 69 21.87 6.67 -28.69
CA ASN A 69 22.48 5.38 -28.41
C ASN A 69 22.07 4.89 -27.01
N ARG A 70 22.41 3.64 -26.73
CA ARG A 70 22.10 2.98 -25.46
C ARG A 70 22.72 3.68 -24.25
N ASP A 71 23.93 4.22 -24.37
CA ASP A 71 24.59 4.93 -23.27
C ASP A 71 23.82 6.20 -22.88
N GLU A 72 23.32 6.96 -23.85
CA GLU A 72 22.44 8.11 -23.61
C GLU A 72 21.11 7.69 -22.99
N GLU A 73 20.55 6.54 -23.39
CA GLU A 73 19.33 6.01 -22.77
C GLU A 73 19.53 5.62 -21.31
N GLU A 74 20.64 4.95 -20.99
CA GLU A 74 20.98 4.54 -19.62
C GLU A 74 21.27 5.77 -18.75
N LEU A 75 21.96 6.77 -19.30
CA LEU A 75 22.26 8.02 -18.63
C LEU A 75 21.01 8.87 -18.38
N TYR A 76 20.09 8.93 -19.35
CA TYR A 76 18.79 9.59 -19.19
C TYR A 76 17.99 8.94 -18.05
N ASP A 77 17.92 7.61 -18.04
CA ASP A 77 17.19 6.86 -17.01
C ASP A 77 17.81 7.07 -15.62
N ALA A 78 19.13 7.02 -15.53
CA ALA A 78 19.85 7.30 -14.28
C ALA A 78 19.64 8.74 -13.80
N THR A 79 19.54 9.70 -14.72
CA THR A 79 19.31 11.12 -14.39
C THR A 79 17.91 11.34 -13.83
N ILE A 80 16.89 10.70 -14.39
CA ILE A 80 15.50 10.77 -13.89
C ILE A 80 15.36 10.06 -12.53
N LEU A 81 15.90 8.85 -12.42
CA LEU A 81 15.75 8.01 -11.22
C LEU A 81 16.65 8.46 -10.04
N ARG A 82 17.39 9.56 -10.17
CA ARG A 82 18.26 10.09 -9.10
C ARG A 82 17.48 10.85 -8.02
N GLY A 83 16.28 11.32 -8.34
CA GLY A 83 15.43 12.12 -7.46
C GLY A 83 14.93 11.42 -6.20
N SER A 84 14.15 12.16 -5.42
CA SER A 84 13.34 11.56 -4.35
C SER A 84 12.41 10.51 -4.96
N PRO A 85 12.35 9.26 -4.42
CA PRO A 85 11.47 8.23 -4.94
C PRO A 85 10.00 8.65 -5.04
N GLU A 86 9.53 9.46 -4.09
CA GLU A 86 8.17 10.01 -4.06
C GLU A 86 7.90 10.89 -5.28
N ASP A 87 8.77 11.86 -5.51
CA ASP A 87 8.67 12.83 -6.60
C ASP A 87 8.78 12.16 -7.96
N VAL A 88 9.78 11.29 -8.10
CA VAL A 88 10.00 10.51 -9.32
C VAL A 88 8.77 9.67 -9.63
N PHE A 89 8.21 8.97 -8.65
CA PHE A 89 7.01 8.16 -8.86
C PHE A 89 5.81 9.01 -9.26
N VAL A 90 5.56 10.13 -8.57
CA VAL A 90 4.45 11.05 -8.89
C VAL A 90 4.59 11.58 -10.31
N VAL A 91 5.76 12.10 -10.68
CA VAL A 91 5.98 12.66 -12.02
C VAL A 91 5.82 11.59 -13.10
N LEU A 92 6.41 10.39 -12.92
CA LEU A 92 6.30 9.30 -13.90
C LEU A 92 4.85 8.82 -14.04
N ALA A 93 4.16 8.58 -12.93
CA ALA A 93 2.79 8.08 -12.93
C ALA A 93 1.80 9.12 -13.49
N THR A 94 1.98 10.41 -13.19
CA THR A 94 1.15 11.49 -13.74
C THR A 94 1.46 11.75 -15.22
N ALA A 95 2.72 11.74 -15.63
CA ALA A 95 3.09 11.86 -17.05
C ALA A 95 2.50 10.71 -17.86
N PHE A 96 2.55 9.48 -17.33
CA PHE A 96 1.97 8.31 -17.98
C PHE A 96 0.47 8.46 -18.24
N GLN A 97 -0.28 9.05 -17.31
CA GLN A 97 -1.73 9.28 -17.49
C GLN A 97 -2.08 10.19 -18.66
N ARG A 98 -1.15 11.05 -19.08
CA ARG A 98 -1.36 12.06 -20.13
C ARG A 98 -0.80 11.63 -21.48
N CYS A 99 -0.11 10.49 -21.55
CA CYS A 99 0.57 10.07 -22.78
C CYS A 99 -0.30 9.13 -23.62
N ASP A 100 -0.49 9.51 -24.89
CA ASP A 100 -0.96 8.60 -25.92
C ASP A 100 0.13 7.59 -26.34
N LYS A 101 -0.26 6.60 -27.15
CA LYS A 101 0.69 5.61 -27.70
C LYS A 101 1.81 6.32 -28.45
N SER A 102 3.02 6.27 -27.90
CA SER A 102 4.17 7.03 -28.36
C SER A 102 5.47 6.46 -27.79
N TYR A 103 6.62 6.84 -28.38
CA TYR A 103 7.94 6.55 -27.82
C TYR A 103 8.06 6.99 -26.35
N LYS A 104 7.51 8.17 -26.03
CA LYS A 104 7.49 8.69 -24.65
C LYS A 104 6.76 7.77 -23.69
N ARG A 105 5.61 7.23 -24.09
CA ARG A 105 4.86 6.27 -23.27
C ARG A 105 5.66 5.00 -23.03
N ASP A 106 6.30 4.45 -24.05
CA ASP A 106 7.08 3.22 -23.91
C ASP A 106 8.32 3.46 -23.02
N LYS A 107 8.94 4.65 -23.12
CA LYS A 107 10.01 5.08 -22.21
C LYS A 107 9.53 5.23 -20.77
N LEU A 108 8.35 5.80 -20.54
CA LEU A 108 7.73 5.90 -19.21
C LEU A 108 7.46 4.53 -18.60
N VAL A 109 6.96 3.57 -19.39
CA VAL A 109 6.79 2.18 -18.95
C VAL A 109 8.13 1.56 -18.56
N GLY A 110 9.19 1.77 -19.35
CA GLY A 110 10.54 1.32 -19.02
C GLY A 110 11.11 1.96 -17.74
N LEU A 111 10.87 3.25 -17.53
CA LEU A 111 11.27 3.96 -16.31
C LEU A 111 10.52 3.46 -15.08
N LEU A 112 9.21 3.23 -15.18
CA LEU A 112 8.41 2.65 -14.09
C LEU A 112 8.86 1.22 -13.77
N ASP A 113 9.16 0.41 -14.77
CA ASP A 113 9.73 -0.93 -14.58
C ASP A 113 11.09 -0.87 -13.85
N LYS A 114 12.00 0.01 -14.30
CA LYS A 114 13.27 0.25 -13.60
C LYS A 114 13.09 0.77 -12.18
N PHE A 115 12.10 1.63 -11.94
CA PHE A 115 11.77 2.14 -10.63
C PHE A 115 11.31 1.02 -9.68
N LEU A 116 10.51 0.06 -10.15
CA LEU A 116 10.04 -1.05 -9.32
C LEU A 116 11.11 -2.12 -9.08
N ARG A 117 11.98 -2.37 -10.07
CA ARG A 117 13.12 -3.28 -9.90
C ARG A 117 14.22 -2.69 -9.02
N GLY A 118 14.36 -1.36 -9.04
CA GLY A 118 15.17 -0.65 -8.05
C GLY A 118 14.44 -0.60 -6.72
N ARG A 119 15.17 -0.53 -5.61
CA ARG A 119 14.59 -0.43 -4.26
C ARG A 119 13.92 0.92 -3.97
N TYR A 120 13.49 1.65 -5.01
CA TYR A 120 12.91 2.97 -4.88
C TYR A 120 11.56 2.94 -4.17
N LEU A 121 10.74 1.92 -4.42
CA LEU A 121 9.45 1.77 -3.74
C LEU A 121 9.63 1.44 -2.25
N GLU A 122 10.60 0.59 -1.93
CA GLU A 122 10.99 0.30 -0.55
C GLU A 122 11.42 1.59 0.18
N GLU A 123 12.33 2.35 -0.42
CA GLU A 123 12.81 3.63 0.11
C GLU A 123 11.69 4.66 0.27
N LEU A 124 10.78 4.74 -0.70
CA LEU A 124 9.59 5.58 -0.64
C LEU A 124 8.75 5.27 0.60
N LEU A 125 8.43 3.99 0.82
CA LEU A 125 7.59 3.57 1.94
C LEU A 125 8.28 3.75 3.29
N LYS A 126 9.59 3.48 3.38
CA LYS A 126 10.40 3.74 4.58
C LYS A 126 10.44 5.22 4.95
N ARG A 127 10.66 6.10 3.98
CA ARG A 127 10.69 7.56 4.21
C ARG A 127 9.38 8.08 4.77
N ARG A 128 8.25 7.57 4.27
CA ARG A 128 6.93 7.90 4.81
C ARG A 128 6.70 7.43 6.24
N CYS A 129 7.55 6.53 6.75
CA CYS A 129 7.55 6.15 8.17
C CYS A 129 8.39 7.06 9.06
N SER A 130 9.23 7.93 8.50
CA SER A 130 10.15 8.80 9.24
C SER A 130 9.47 10.06 9.79
N ARG A 131 9.86 10.47 11.00
CA ARG A 131 9.34 11.67 11.70
C ARG A 131 9.71 13.00 11.04
N HIS A 132 10.65 13.03 10.09
CA HIS A 132 11.13 14.26 9.47
C HIS A 132 10.15 14.90 8.47
N LEU A 133 9.04 14.22 8.12
CA LEU A 133 8.01 14.77 7.26
C LEU A 133 7.06 15.65 8.06
N LYS A 134 6.96 16.93 7.70
CA LYS A 134 6.01 17.86 8.32
C LYS A 134 4.59 17.39 8.00
N THR A 135 3.69 17.45 8.99
CA THR A 135 2.26 17.11 8.89
C THR A 135 1.47 17.91 7.85
N THR A 136 2.08 18.88 7.18
CA THR A 136 1.48 19.73 6.14
C THR A 136 1.32 19.02 4.77
N ASP A 137 1.79 17.77 4.64
CA ASP A 137 1.82 17.00 3.39
C ASP A 137 0.61 16.07 3.14
N GLU A 138 -0.49 16.15 3.90
CA GLU A 138 -1.61 15.20 3.77
C GLU A 138 -2.24 15.15 2.37
N VAL A 139 -2.28 16.29 1.65
CA VAL A 139 -2.76 16.34 0.25
C VAL A 139 -1.83 15.58 -0.69
N SER A 140 -0.52 15.66 -0.45
CA SER A 140 0.51 14.90 -1.19
C SER A 140 0.36 13.40 -0.97
N TRP A 141 -0.01 12.97 0.25
CA TRP A 141 -0.23 11.56 0.58
C TRP A 141 -1.41 10.96 -0.17
N ALA A 142 -2.53 11.68 -0.23
CA ALA A 142 -3.73 11.19 -0.92
C ALA A 142 -3.49 10.99 -2.42
N MET A 143 -2.74 11.89 -3.07
CA MET A 143 -2.34 11.74 -4.46
C MET A 143 -1.43 10.52 -4.63
N LEU A 144 -0.38 10.40 -3.82
CA LEU A 144 0.57 9.29 -3.89
C LEU A 144 -0.11 7.92 -3.67
N GLU A 145 -0.97 7.81 -2.66
CA GLU A 145 -1.80 6.62 -2.41
C GLU A 145 -2.64 6.25 -3.63
N THR A 146 -3.29 7.24 -4.24
CA THR A 146 -4.14 7.05 -5.41
C THR A 146 -3.32 6.58 -6.61
N LEU A 147 -2.14 7.16 -6.84
CA LEU A 147 -1.24 6.76 -7.92
C LEU A 147 -0.73 5.33 -7.71
N LEU A 148 -0.29 4.99 -6.51
CA LEU A 148 0.19 3.63 -6.17
C LEU A 148 -0.87 2.57 -6.46
N VAL A 149 -2.09 2.74 -5.97
CA VAL A 149 -3.11 1.69 -6.13
C VAL A 149 -3.76 1.65 -7.51
N SER A 150 -3.74 2.74 -8.27
CA SER A 150 -4.37 2.81 -9.60
C SER A 150 -3.42 2.53 -10.77
N LEU A 151 -2.09 2.56 -10.54
CA LEU A 151 -1.11 2.37 -11.61
C LEU A 151 -1.27 1.04 -12.37
N PRO A 152 -1.47 -0.12 -11.72
CA PRO A 152 -1.57 -1.39 -12.44
C PRO A 152 -2.78 -1.48 -13.37
N GLU A 153 -3.92 -0.97 -12.92
CA GLU A 153 -5.14 -0.92 -13.72
C GLU A 153 -4.94 -0.04 -14.96
N ARG A 154 -4.30 1.12 -14.78
CA ARG A 154 -3.95 2.03 -15.90
C ARG A 154 -3.03 1.35 -16.91
N LEU A 155 -2.03 0.61 -16.45
CA LEU A 155 -1.11 -0.13 -17.32
C LEU A 155 -1.82 -1.26 -18.08
N ALA A 156 -2.67 -2.03 -17.39
CA ALA A 156 -3.45 -3.12 -17.99
C ALA A 156 -4.39 -2.63 -19.10
N ASN A 157 -5.03 -1.47 -18.90
CA ASN A 157 -5.97 -0.90 -19.86
C ASN A 157 -5.31 -0.46 -21.18
N ILE A 158 -4.00 -0.19 -21.16
CA ILE A 158 -3.28 0.42 -22.28
C ILE A 158 -2.49 -0.61 -23.11
N ASN A 159 -2.01 -1.69 -22.50
CA ASN A 159 -1.06 -2.63 -23.11
C ASN A 159 -1.62 -4.06 -23.29
N LYS A 160 -2.66 -4.22 -24.13
CA LYS A 160 -3.24 -5.54 -24.46
C LYS A 160 -2.26 -6.62 -24.96
N ARG A 161 -0.97 -6.31 -25.21
CA ARG A 161 0.01 -7.28 -25.75
C ARG A 161 1.45 -7.22 -25.21
N ASP A 162 1.88 -6.23 -24.40
CA ASP A 162 3.32 -6.14 -24.03
C ASP A 162 3.63 -5.34 -22.73
N VAL A 163 3.01 -5.70 -21.60
CA VAL A 163 3.38 -5.12 -20.29
C VAL A 163 4.60 -5.89 -19.74
N PRO A 164 5.67 -5.22 -19.29
CA PRO A 164 6.74 -5.88 -18.53
C PRO A 164 6.17 -6.71 -17.38
N LYS A 165 6.72 -7.91 -17.12
CA LYS A 165 6.16 -8.85 -16.12
C LYS A 165 6.00 -8.23 -14.72
N THR A 166 6.93 -7.38 -14.34
CA THR A 166 6.96 -6.57 -13.10
C THR A 166 5.78 -5.60 -12.96
N LEU A 167 5.20 -5.18 -14.08
CA LEU A 167 4.11 -4.22 -14.15
C LEU A 167 2.74 -4.89 -14.34
N THR A 168 2.67 -6.22 -14.30
CA THR A 168 1.39 -6.93 -14.16
C THR A 168 0.80 -6.63 -12.78
N THR A 169 -0.53 -6.65 -12.67
CA THR A 169 -1.22 -6.33 -11.41
C THR A 169 -0.71 -7.15 -10.23
N GLU A 170 -0.56 -8.46 -10.41
CA GLU A 170 -0.07 -9.36 -9.37
C GLU A 170 1.38 -9.05 -8.97
N ALA A 171 2.31 -8.98 -9.94
CA ALA A 171 3.72 -8.70 -9.65
C ALA A 171 3.93 -7.29 -9.05
N TYR A 172 3.15 -6.31 -9.49
CA TYR A 172 3.18 -4.97 -8.94
C TYR A 172 2.78 -4.96 -7.47
N PHE A 173 1.64 -5.55 -7.13
CA PHE A 173 1.19 -5.58 -5.72
C PHE A 173 2.11 -6.44 -4.85
N ALA A 174 2.71 -7.50 -5.38
CA ALA A 174 3.77 -8.22 -4.68
C ALA A 174 4.96 -7.30 -4.33
N THR A 175 5.38 -6.45 -5.28
CA THR A 175 6.47 -5.47 -5.06
C THR A 175 6.07 -4.39 -4.05
N VAL A 176 4.82 -3.91 -4.10
CA VAL A 176 4.28 -2.96 -3.08
C VAL A 176 4.27 -3.60 -1.71
N ILE A 177 3.83 -4.85 -1.59
CA ILE A 177 3.75 -5.58 -0.33
C ILE A 177 5.15 -5.83 0.25
N ASP A 178 6.12 -6.21 -0.58
CA ASP A 178 7.52 -6.34 -0.18
C ASP A 178 8.07 -5.02 0.39
N GLY A 179 7.83 -3.91 -0.31
CA GLY A 179 8.18 -2.58 0.19
C GLY A 179 7.45 -2.22 1.51
N MET A 180 6.20 -2.63 1.69
CA MET A 180 5.47 -2.44 2.94
C MET A 180 6.10 -3.24 4.08
N LEU A 181 6.47 -4.51 3.84
CA LEU A 181 7.15 -5.35 4.84
C LEU A 181 8.46 -4.72 5.31
N HIS A 182 9.25 -4.20 4.37
CA HIS A 182 10.47 -3.47 4.69
C HIS A 182 10.21 -2.16 5.46
N ALA A 183 9.08 -1.49 5.23
CA ALA A 183 8.68 -0.32 6.02
C ALA A 183 8.20 -0.69 7.43
N PHE A 184 7.55 -1.84 7.61
CA PHE A 184 7.26 -2.41 8.93
C PHE A 184 8.54 -2.71 9.71
N ASP A 185 9.50 -3.40 9.06
CA ASP A 185 10.80 -3.72 9.65
C ASP A 185 11.54 -2.44 10.06
N TYR A 186 11.57 -1.44 9.17
CA TYR A 186 12.14 -0.12 9.46
C TYR A 186 11.49 0.55 10.67
N ALA A 187 10.16 0.55 10.74
CA ALA A 187 9.42 1.18 11.83
C ALA A 187 9.67 0.50 13.18
N ALA A 188 9.71 -0.84 13.21
CA ALA A 188 10.02 -1.61 14.41
C ALA A 188 11.47 -1.39 14.87
N GLU A 189 12.43 -1.37 13.94
CA GLU A 189 13.85 -1.11 14.23
C GLU A 189 14.09 0.31 14.77
N HIS A 190 13.39 1.32 14.24
CA HIS A 190 13.53 2.70 14.72
C HIS A 190 12.87 2.86 16.09
N LEU A 191 11.70 2.24 16.30
CA LEU A 191 11.03 2.26 17.58
C LEU A 191 11.87 1.58 18.68
N SER A 192 12.57 0.47 18.36
CA SER A 192 13.46 -0.20 19.31
C SER A 192 14.66 0.66 19.72
N LYS A 193 15.06 1.61 18.87
CA LYS A 193 16.09 2.63 19.14
C LYS A 193 15.53 3.88 19.84
N GLY A 194 14.25 3.89 20.22
CA GLY A 194 13.60 5.05 20.85
C GLY A 194 13.34 6.21 19.89
N VAL A 195 13.35 5.95 18.57
CA VAL A 195 13.03 6.95 17.54
C VAL A 195 11.55 6.83 17.18
N ASP A 196 10.84 7.96 17.22
CA ASP A 196 9.43 8.02 16.82
C ASP A 196 9.25 7.74 15.32
N VAL A 197 8.15 7.03 14.99
CA VAL A 197 7.78 6.63 13.64
C VAL A 197 6.33 6.99 13.32
N HIS A 198 6.04 7.30 12.05
CA HIS A 198 4.70 7.63 11.57
C HIS A 198 4.15 6.55 10.64
N VAL A 199 3.20 5.75 11.09
CA VAL A 199 2.67 4.62 10.30
C VAL A 199 1.34 4.92 9.59
N THR A 200 0.91 6.19 9.61
CA THR A 200 -0.37 6.62 9.04
C THR A 200 -0.44 6.33 7.53
N PHE A 201 0.62 6.61 6.79
CA PHE A 201 0.67 6.35 5.35
C PHE A 201 0.51 4.85 5.03
N LEU A 202 1.21 3.97 5.77
CA LEU A 202 1.06 2.52 5.63
C LEU A 202 -0.38 2.06 5.91
N SER A 203 -1.01 2.63 6.93
CA SER A 203 -2.41 2.34 7.29
C SER A 203 -3.36 2.71 6.16
N ARG A 204 -3.17 3.90 5.58
CA ARG A 204 -3.98 4.39 4.46
C ARG A 204 -3.76 3.56 3.21
N LEU A 205 -2.51 3.24 2.86
CA LEU A 205 -2.16 2.40 1.73
C LEU A 205 -2.77 0.99 1.87
N LEU A 206 -2.65 0.35 3.04
CA LEU A 206 -3.28 -0.94 3.34
C LEU A 206 -4.79 -0.88 3.09
N GLY A 207 -5.46 0.12 3.65
CA GLY A 207 -6.90 0.33 3.45
C GLY A 207 -7.27 0.51 1.97
N ARG A 208 -6.47 1.28 1.21
CA ARG A 208 -6.69 1.50 -0.22
C ARG A 208 -6.50 0.25 -1.04
N ILE A 209 -5.47 -0.56 -0.79
CA ILE A 209 -5.24 -1.86 -1.47
C ILE A 209 -6.45 -2.78 -1.27
N CYS A 210 -6.95 -2.88 -0.04
CA CYS A 210 -8.15 -3.68 0.25
C CYS A 210 -9.42 -3.12 -0.43
N LEU A 211 -9.55 -1.80 -0.61
CA LEU A 211 -10.69 -1.19 -1.28
C LEU A 211 -10.69 -1.36 -2.81
N VAL A 212 -9.52 -1.42 -3.45
CA VAL A 212 -9.41 -1.64 -4.90
C VAL A 212 -9.48 -3.12 -5.29
N GLY A 213 -9.96 -3.98 -4.39
CA GLY A 213 -10.17 -5.41 -4.66
C GLY A 213 -8.91 -6.27 -4.57
N GLN A 214 -7.82 -5.76 -3.99
CA GLN A 214 -6.54 -6.48 -3.88
C GLN A 214 -6.30 -7.03 -2.47
N SER A 215 -7.36 -7.20 -1.68
CA SER A 215 -7.31 -7.83 -0.35
C SER A 215 -6.75 -9.26 -0.39
N GLY A 216 -6.94 -10.00 -1.49
CA GLY A 216 -6.33 -11.33 -1.67
C GLY A 216 -4.79 -11.29 -1.63
N GLN A 217 -4.17 -10.24 -2.18
CA GLN A 217 -2.71 -10.06 -2.13
C GLN A 217 -2.26 -9.80 -0.69
N ILE A 218 -3.00 -8.99 0.06
CA ILE A 218 -2.75 -8.75 1.49
C ILE A 218 -2.86 -10.06 2.29
N ALA A 219 -3.90 -10.84 2.05
CA ALA A 219 -4.14 -12.12 2.72
C ALA A 219 -3.03 -13.14 2.44
N ASN A 220 -2.55 -13.23 1.19
CA ASN A 220 -1.65 -14.28 0.75
C ASN A 220 -0.16 -13.92 0.91
N LEU A 221 0.20 -12.64 0.83
CA LEU A 221 1.59 -12.20 0.82
C LEU A 221 1.97 -11.41 2.07
N LEU A 222 1.13 -10.45 2.50
CA LEU A 222 1.47 -9.56 3.62
C LEU A 222 1.24 -10.27 4.97
N LEU A 223 0.02 -10.75 5.22
CA LEU A 223 -0.38 -11.25 6.54
C LEU A 223 0.46 -12.44 7.04
N PRO A 224 0.80 -13.46 6.23
CA PRO A 224 1.63 -14.58 6.70
C PRO A 224 3.00 -14.11 7.19
N GLU A 225 3.59 -13.15 6.47
CA GLU A 225 4.88 -12.57 6.83
C GLU A 225 4.82 -11.66 8.06
N LEU A 226 3.70 -10.96 8.28
CA LEU A 226 3.49 -10.22 9.53
C LEU A 226 3.32 -11.17 10.72
N VAL A 227 2.51 -12.23 10.57
CA VAL A 227 2.30 -13.24 11.62
C VAL A 227 3.64 -13.87 12.02
N ARG A 228 4.45 -14.28 11.03
CA ARG A 228 5.77 -14.89 11.27
C ARG A 228 6.69 -13.98 12.10
N ARG A 229 6.76 -12.69 11.76
CA ARG A 229 7.58 -11.71 12.50
C ARG A 229 7.00 -11.38 13.88
N CYS A 230 5.67 -11.37 14.01
CA CYS A 230 5.00 -11.12 15.27
C CYS A 230 5.32 -12.17 16.33
N VAL A 231 5.59 -13.43 16.00
CA VAL A 231 5.75 -14.52 17.00
C VAL A 231 6.73 -14.14 18.13
N ASP A 232 7.87 -13.53 17.81
CA ASP A 232 8.93 -13.26 18.79
C ASP A 232 9.20 -11.77 19.04
N ASP A 233 8.52 -10.86 18.31
CA ASP A 233 8.79 -9.42 18.39
C ASP A 233 7.55 -8.62 18.82
N PHE A 234 7.54 -8.19 20.08
CA PHE A 234 6.45 -7.39 20.65
C PHE A 234 6.39 -5.97 20.08
N LEU A 235 7.53 -5.38 19.68
CA LEU A 235 7.56 -4.05 19.06
C LEU A 235 6.99 -4.13 17.66
N PHE A 236 7.36 -5.17 16.91
CA PHE A 236 6.78 -5.45 15.61
C PHE A 236 5.26 -5.66 15.70
N ARG A 237 4.77 -6.45 16.67
CA ARG A 237 3.32 -6.57 16.96
C ARG A 237 2.67 -5.22 17.19
N ARG A 238 3.30 -4.35 17.99
CA ARG A 238 2.76 -3.01 18.29
C ARG A 238 2.68 -2.14 17.04
N VAL A 239 3.67 -2.21 16.15
CA VAL A 239 3.64 -1.52 14.84
C VAL A 239 2.51 -2.07 13.97
N CYS A 240 2.38 -3.39 13.84
CA CYS A 240 1.30 -4.02 13.09
C CYS A 240 -0.08 -3.65 13.62
N CYS A 241 -0.27 -3.72 14.93
CA CYS A 241 -1.50 -3.31 15.57
C CYS A 241 -1.81 -1.85 15.28
N LYS A 242 -0.83 -0.96 15.42
CA LYS A 242 -1.03 0.46 15.12
C LYS A 242 -1.45 0.67 13.67
N VAL A 243 -0.77 0.05 12.70
CA VAL A 243 -1.12 0.18 11.27
C VAL A 243 -2.55 -0.25 10.98
N ILE A 244 -2.96 -1.40 11.50
CA ILE A 244 -4.29 -1.98 11.22
C ILE A 244 -5.39 -1.19 11.94
N THR A 245 -5.13 -0.69 13.13
CA THR A 245 -6.13 0.02 13.94
C THR A 245 -6.27 1.50 13.56
N THR A 246 -5.33 2.05 12.79
CA THR A 246 -5.41 3.42 12.23
C THR A 246 -5.76 3.48 10.75
N VAL A 247 -6.27 2.39 10.16
CA VAL A 247 -6.81 2.44 8.80
C VAL A 247 -8.04 3.37 8.73
N PRO A 248 -8.26 4.09 7.62
CA PRO A 248 -9.44 4.94 7.47
C PRO A 248 -10.76 4.18 7.61
N ASP A 249 -11.78 4.83 8.20
CA ASP A 249 -13.09 4.22 8.51
C ASP A 249 -13.83 3.62 7.31
N ASN A 250 -13.63 4.18 6.11
CA ASN A 250 -14.23 3.65 4.88
C ASN A 250 -13.60 2.32 4.43
N SER A 251 -12.40 1.98 4.93
CA SER A 251 -11.63 0.80 4.55
C SER A 251 -11.59 -0.29 5.64
N ILE A 252 -11.93 0.06 6.88
CA ILE A 252 -11.77 -0.83 8.04
C ILE A 252 -12.53 -2.15 7.90
N GLU A 253 -13.73 -2.14 7.33
CA GLU A 253 -14.48 -3.37 7.09
C GLU A 253 -13.75 -4.31 6.14
N SER A 254 -13.18 -3.78 5.04
CA SER A 254 -12.43 -4.60 4.08
C SER A 254 -11.16 -5.15 4.71
N VAL A 255 -10.42 -4.32 5.44
CA VAL A 255 -9.18 -4.72 6.14
C VAL A 255 -9.46 -5.79 7.20
N VAL A 256 -10.44 -5.58 8.07
CA VAL A 256 -10.78 -6.52 9.15
C VAL A 256 -11.35 -7.81 8.59
N THR A 257 -12.19 -7.75 7.55
CA THR A 257 -12.69 -8.98 6.89
C THR A 257 -11.54 -9.78 6.30
N THR A 258 -10.57 -9.11 5.65
CA THR A 258 -9.36 -9.75 5.10
C THR A 258 -8.57 -10.44 6.20
N LEU A 259 -8.37 -9.76 7.32
CA LEU A 259 -7.67 -10.28 8.49
C LEU A 259 -8.37 -11.51 9.08
N LEU A 260 -9.66 -11.43 9.34
CA LEU A 260 -10.45 -12.54 9.90
C LEU A 260 -10.52 -13.75 8.96
N THR A 261 -10.43 -13.51 7.65
CA THR A 261 -10.42 -14.56 6.62
C THR A 261 -9.09 -15.29 6.55
N ALA A 262 -7.98 -14.53 6.62
CA ALA A 262 -6.64 -15.03 6.36
C ALA A 262 -5.96 -15.65 7.59
N LEU A 263 -6.22 -15.12 8.79
CA LEU A 263 -5.59 -15.60 10.01
C LEU A 263 -6.15 -16.96 10.44
N GLU A 264 -5.28 -17.77 11.01
CA GLU A 264 -5.61 -19.15 11.38
C GLU A 264 -6.44 -19.21 12.67
N ASP A 265 -6.14 -18.32 13.61
CA ASP A 265 -6.72 -18.30 14.96
C ASP A 265 -6.95 -16.88 15.50
N PHE A 266 -7.87 -16.77 16.47
CA PHE A 266 -8.21 -15.51 17.14
C PHE A 266 -7.06 -14.93 17.96
N ALA A 267 -6.09 -15.73 18.42
CA ALA A 267 -4.91 -15.20 19.09
C ALA A 267 -4.08 -14.29 18.15
N GLN A 268 -4.01 -14.65 16.87
CA GLN A 268 -3.36 -13.79 15.86
C GLN A 268 -4.17 -12.52 15.62
N VAL A 269 -5.52 -12.61 15.61
CA VAL A 269 -6.39 -11.43 15.50
C VAL A 269 -6.12 -10.46 16.65
N ASP A 270 -5.94 -10.98 17.86
CA ASP A 270 -5.61 -10.19 19.04
C ASP A 270 -4.30 -9.41 18.88
N TRP A 271 -3.27 -10.00 18.25
CA TRP A 271 -2.01 -9.29 17.99
C TRP A 271 -2.18 -8.03 17.13
N PHE A 272 -3.15 -8.04 16.23
CA PHE A 272 -3.37 -6.96 15.27
C PHE A 272 -4.44 -5.96 15.70
N LEU A 273 -5.42 -6.37 16.51
CA LEU A 273 -6.50 -5.49 16.94
C LEU A 273 -6.37 -5.03 18.39
N ALA A 274 -5.71 -5.82 19.26
CA ALA A 274 -5.59 -5.58 20.69
C ALA A 274 -6.94 -5.15 21.30
N ASP A 275 -6.98 -4.15 22.18
CA ASP A 275 -8.25 -3.62 22.73
C ASP A 275 -8.89 -2.53 21.84
N SER A 276 -8.49 -2.38 20.58
CA SER A 276 -8.90 -1.23 19.75
C SER A 276 -10.39 -1.21 19.42
N VAL A 277 -11.08 -2.35 19.57
CA VAL A 277 -12.54 -2.43 19.48
C VAL A 277 -13.23 -1.60 20.56
N SER A 278 -12.56 -1.36 21.70
CA SER A 278 -13.11 -0.53 22.78
C SER A 278 -12.96 0.98 22.51
N THR A 279 -12.01 1.37 21.65
CA THR A 279 -11.70 2.78 21.37
C THR A 279 -12.22 3.27 20.02
N SER A 280 -12.36 2.39 19.02
CA SER A 280 -12.88 2.75 17.70
C SER A 280 -14.35 2.35 17.56
N SER A 281 -15.24 3.34 17.54
CA SER A 281 -16.68 3.14 17.34
C SER A 281 -16.97 2.42 16.01
N LYS A 282 -16.20 2.73 14.97
CA LYS A 282 -16.34 2.09 13.66
C LYS A 282 -15.89 0.63 13.69
N LEU A 283 -14.77 0.32 14.35
CA LEU A 283 -14.31 -1.06 14.53
C LEU A 283 -15.31 -1.86 15.37
N LYS A 284 -15.79 -1.27 16.47
CA LYS A 284 -16.84 -1.84 17.32
C LYS A 284 -18.06 -2.23 16.51
N TYR A 285 -18.67 -1.26 15.83
CA TYR A 285 -19.84 -1.51 14.98
C TYR A 285 -19.57 -2.59 13.92
N THR A 286 -18.39 -2.56 13.29
CA THR A 286 -18.02 -3.56 12.28
C THR A 286 -17.99 -4.96 12.87
N LEU A 287 -17.32 -5.16 14.01
CA LEU A 287 -17.13 -6.48 14.63
C LEU A 287 -18.36 -6.97 15.40
N THR A 288 -19.16 -6.09 16.01
CA THR A 288 -20.27 -6.52 16.88
C THR A 288 -21.64 -6.45 16.22
N VAL A 289 -21.75 -5.81 15.05
CA VAL A 289 -23.03 -5.67 14.34
C VAL A 289 -22.87 -6.08 12.88
N LYS A 290 -22.02 -5.38 12.13
CA LYS A 290 -22.04 -5.49 10.67
C LYS A 290 -21.63 -6.87 10.17
N LEU A 291 -20.46 -7.36 10.59
CA LEU A 291 -19.98 -8.67 10.15
C LEU A 291 -20.89 -9.80 10.68
N PRO A 292 -21.20 -9.90 12.00
CA PRO A 292 -21.94 -11.05 12.50
C PRO A 292 -23.44 -11.07 12.16
N LEU A 293 -24.09 -9.90 12.00
CA LEU A 293 -25.56 -9.82 11.87
C LEU A 293 -26.03 -9.40 10.47
N VAL A 294 -25.22 -8.64 9.73
CA VAL A 294 -25.63 -8.07 8.43
C VAL A 294 -24.97 -8.77 7.25
N ARG A 295 -23.76 -9.31 7.42
CA ARG A 295 -23.00 -9.98 6.36
C ARG A 295 -23.20 -11.49 6.41
N THR A 296 -23.09 -12.11 5.24
CA THR A 296 -23.04 -13.57 5.10
C THR A 296 -21.65 -13.98 4.62
N PHE A 297 -21.15 -15.08 5.16
CA PHE A 297 -19.85 -15.62 4.81
C PHE A 297 -19.98 -17.10 4.46
N SER A 298 -19.26 -17.54 3.44
CA SER A 298 -19.06 -18.95 3.14
C SER A 298 -17.97 -19.59 4.01
N ASN A 299 -17.07 -18.76 4.55
CA ASN A 299 -15.95 -19.17 5.40
C ASN A 299 -16.30 -18.93 6.88
N ASP A 300 -16.50 -20.01 7.62
CA ASP A 300 -16.81 -20.02 9.05
C ASP A 300 -15.66 -19.48 9.93
N LYS A 301 -14.41 -19.52 9.43
CA LYS A 301 -13.24 -18.96 10.12
C LYS A 301 -13.44 -17.49 10.51
N ILE A 302 -14.16 -16.71 9.69
CA ILE A 302 -14.39 -15.29 9.95
C ILE A 302 -15.12 -15.11 11.29
N LEU A 303 -16.21 -15.85 11.49
CA LEU A 303 -17.00 -15.78 12.72
C LEU A 303 -16.27 -16.41 13.89
N ARG A 304 -15.57 -17.52 13.68
CA ARG A 304 -14.75 -18.16 14.73
C ARG A 304 -13.69 -17.20 15.27
N ASN A 305 -12.93 -16.58 14.37
CA ASN A 305 -11.87 -15.63 14.70
C ASN A 305 -12.43 -14.38 15.39
N LEU A 306 -13.57 -13.88 14.91
CA LEU A 306 -14.24 -12.71 15.49
C LEU A 306 -14.74 -12.98 16.91
N ILE A 307 -15.47 -14.08 17.09
CA ILE A 307 -16.05 -14.45 18.39
C ILE A 307 -14.94 -14.78 19.39
N GLY A 308 -13.93 -15.55 18.99
CA GLY A 308 -12.78 -15.86 19.83
C GLY A 308 -12.00 -14.61 20.23
N TYR A 309 -11.85 -13.63 19.32
CA TYR A 309 -11.23 -12.35 19.64
C TYR A 309 -12.04 -11.59 20.69
N LEU A 310 -13.37 -11.47 20.56
CA LEU A 310 -14.19 -10.79 21.55
C LEU A 310 -14.19 -11.52 22.91
N ALA A 311 -14.16 -12.85 22.90
CA ALA A 311 -14.20 -13.67 24.12
C ALA A 311 -12.85 -13.78 24.86
N SER A 312 -11.73 -13.46 24.21
CA SER A 312 -10.37 -13.72 24.75
C SER A 312 -9.86 -12.69 25.76
N SER A 313 -10.59 -11.60 26.02
CA SER A 313 -10.18 -10.54 26.95
C SER A 313 -11.34 -10.07 27.81
N ASP A 314 -11.11 -9.92 29.12
CA ASP A 314 -12.11 -9.38 30.06
C ASP A 314 -12.59 -7.98 29.66
N ARG A 315 -11.71 -7.18 29.03
CA ARG A 315 -12.05 -5.82 28.56
C ARG A 315 -13.08 -5.82 27.42
N ARG A 316 -13.21 -6.96 26.71
CA ARG A 316 -14.13 -7.14 25.59
C ARG A 316 -15.36 -7.99 25.95
N ARG A 317 -15.41 -8.51 27.19
CA ARG A 317 -16.43 -9.44 27.67
C ARG A 317 -17.85 -8.95 27.53
N GLU A 318 -18.11 -7.68 27.85
CA GLU A 318 -19.46 -7.10 27.68
C GLU A 318 -19.90 -7.13 26.21
N MET A 319 -19.02 -6.75 25.28
CA MET A 319 -19.30 -6.79 23.84
C MET A 319 -19.54 -8.21 23.33
N PHE A 320 -18.79 -9.18 23.85
CA PHE A 320 -19.02 -10.60 23.54
C PHE A 320 -20.39 -11.08 24.03
N LEU A 321 -20.76 -10.76 25.27
CA LEU A 321 -22.04 -11.15 25.85
C LEU A 321 -23.22 -10.51 25.11
N ASP A 322 -23.11 -9.24 24.75
CA ASP A 322 -24.16 -8.54 24.01
C ASP A 322 -24.31 -9.08 22.60
N LEU A 323 -23.21 -9.36 21.89
CA LEU A 323 -23.26 -10.04 20.60
C LEU A 323 -23.93 -11.42 20.71
N THR A 324 -23.62 -12.18 21.75
CA THR A 324 -24.20 -13.51 21.97
C THR A 324 -25.70 -13.44 22.20
N LYS A 325 -26.16 -12.50 23.03
CA LYS A 325 -27.60 -12.26 23.25
C LYS A 325 -28.31 -11.89 21.94
N GLU A 326 -27.70 -11.02 21.15
CA GLU A 326 -28.28 -10.56 19.89
C GLU A 326 -28.37 -11.70 18.87
N LEU A 327 -27.31 -12.52 18.73
CA LEU A 327 -27.32 -13.70 17.88
C LEU A 327 -28.42 -14.68 18.30
N LEU A 328 -28.56 -14.97 19.60
CA LEU A 328 -29.60 -15.85 20.11
C LEU A 328 -31.01 -15.28 19.88
N SER A 329 -31.18 -13.96 19.98
CA SER A 329 -32.44 -13.27 19.69
C SER A 329 -32.82 -13.44 18.21
N VAL A 330 -31.88 -13.15 17.30
CA VAL A 330 -32.09 -13.30 15.84
C VAL A 330 -32.36 -14.76 15.46
N TRP A 331 -31.67 -15.72 16.07
CA TRP A 331 -31.90 -17.15 15.84
C TRP A 331 -33.20 -17.66 16.47
N GLY A 332 -33.66 -17.06 17.56
CA GLY A 332 -34.91 -17.39 18.24
C GLY A 332 -36.16 -16.80 17.58
N ASP A 333 -36.00 -15.84 16.65
CA ASP A 333 -37.13 -15.22 15.96
C ASP A 333 -37.75 -16.17 14.91
N LYS A 334 -38.93 -16.68 15.24
CA LYS A 334 -39.73 -17.60 14.41
C LYS A 334 -40.10 -17.02 13.04
N THR A 335 -40.05 -15.70 12.86
CA THR A 335 -40.35 -15.05 11.57
C THR A 335 -39.13 -15.06 10.65
N PHE A 336 -37.93 -14.90 11.19
CA PHE A 336 -36.67 -14.95 10.44
C PHE A 336 -36.43 -16.35 9.84
N ILE A 337 -36.69 -17.41 10.61
CA ILE A 337 -36.58 -18.81 10.16
C ILE A 337 -37.51 -19.13 8.99
N LYS A 338 -38.72 -18.54 8.95
CA LYS A 338 -39.70 -18.80 7.87
C LYS A 338 -39.33 -18.17 6.53
N HIS A 339 -38.50 -17.13 6.52
CA HIS A 339 -38.10 -16.41 5.30
C HIS A 339 -36.68 -16.77 4.81
N GLN A 340 -35.98 -17.70 5.46
CA GLN A 340 -34.56 -18.06 5.22
C GLN A 340 -34.28 -18.94 3.98
N ASN A 341 -35.28 -19.39 3.23
CA ASN A 341 -35.14 -20.42 2.18
C ASN A 341 -34.25 -20.07 0.96
N LYS A 342 -33.52 -18.94 0.92
CA LYS A 342 -32.67 -18.60 -0.25
C LYS A 342 -31.31 -17.91 -0.01
N THR A 343 -30.84 -17.54 1.20
CA THR A 343 -29.64 -16.66 1.25
C THR A 343 -28.74 -16.64 2.51
N VAL A 344 -28.68 -17.68 3.36
CA VAL A 344 -27.67 -17.71 4.46
C VAL A 344 -27.04 -19.10 4.62
N PRO A 345 -25.75 -19.30 4.27
CA PRO A 345 -25.07 -20.61 4.35
C PRO A 345 -24.73 -21.10 5.77
N ILE A 346 -24.73 -20.23 6.78
CA ILE A 346 -24.32 -20.57 8.15
C ILE A 346 -25.23 -21.67 8.75
N LEU A 347 -26.47 -21.78 8.27
CA LEU A 347 -27.46 -22.74 8.75
C LEU A 347 -27.33 -24.15 8.18
N HIS A 348 -26.74 -24.33 6.99
CA HIS A 348 -26.74 -25.66 6.37
C HIS A 348 -25.83 -26.67 7.06
N LYS A 349 -24.79 -26.22 7.79
CA LYS A 349 -23.88 -27.11 8.54
C LYS A 349 -24.32 -27.38 9.97
N GLY A 350 -24.98 -26.43 10.63
CA GLY A 350 -25.45 -26.61 12.01
C GLY A 350 -26.66 -27.55 12.14
N LEU A 351 -27.59 -27.49 11.18
CA LEU A 351 -28.76 -28.38 11.16
C LEU A 351 -28.44 -29.79 10.63
N ALA A 352 -27.51 -29.92 9.67
CA ALA A 352 -27.11 -31.24 9.17
C ALA A 352 -26.42 -32.11 10.23
N LEU A 353 -25.71 -31.50 11.19
CA LEU A 353 -25.08 -32.24 12.30
C LEU A 353 -26.05 -32.59 13.43
N ALA A 354 -27.24 -31.99 13.47
CA ALA A 354 -28.29 -32.32 14.43
C ALA A 354 -29.27 -33.38 13.88
N GLU A 355 -29.25 -33.65 12.58
CA GLU A 355 -30.06 -34.66 11.90
C GLU A 355 -29.34 -36.02 11.71
N GLU A 356 -28.06 -36.13 12.08
CA GLU A 356 -27.23 -37.36 11.95
C GLU A 356 -26.92 -38.06 13.30
N GLU A 357 -27.73 -37.90 14.34
CA GLU A 357 -27.74 -38.85 15.46
C GLU A 357 -29.06 -39.64 15.49
N PRO A 358 -29.07 -40.91 15.04
CA PRO A 358 -30.26 -41.74 15.11
C PRO A 358 -30.39 -42.38 16.50
N GLY A 359 -31.58 -42.24 17.10
CA GLY A 359 -32.11 -43.25 18.00
C GLY A 359 -32.66 -44.44 17.23
#